data_AF-A0A087MDG1-F1
#
_entry.id   AF-A0A087MDG1-F1
#
_cell.length_a   1.000
_cell.length_b   1.000
_cell.length_c   1.000
_cell.angle_alpha   90.00
_cell.angle_beta   90.00
_cell.angle_gamma   90.00
#
_symmetry.space_group_name_H-M   'P 1'
#
loop_
_entity.id
_entity.type
_entity.pdbx_description
1 polymer ?
#
loop_
_entity_poly.entity_id
_entity_poly.type
_entity_poly.pdbx_seq_one_letter_code
_entity_poly.pdbx_strand_id
1 'polypeptide(L)'
;MKYSIFRTSSFKKAYKKLSSSEQELVLTIVVKLAQGESLDEKYKDHFLIGNYKGCRECHIKPDLLLIYKINNDEVELVLVEVGKS
;
A
#
# COMPACT_ATOMS: atom_id res chain seq x y z
N MET A 1 8.96 14.28 -5.42
CA MET A 1 7.80 13.41 -5.16
C MET A 1 6.58 14.14 -5.68
N LYS A 2 5.70 13.43 -6.41
CA LYS A 2 4.46 14.00 -6.95
C LYS A 2 3.38 14.09 -5.86
N TYR A 3 3.35 13.11 -4.96
CA TYR A 3 2.37 13.04 -3.88
C TYR A 3 3.03 13.03 -2.50
N SER A 4 2.36 13.62 -1.50
CA SER A 4 2.71 13.44 -0.09
C SER A 4 2.33 12.03 0.39
N ILE A 5 2.99 11.54 1.44
CA ILE A 5 2.66 10.25 2.06
C ILE A 5 2.03 10.47 3.43
N PHE A 6 0.75 10.12 3.57
CA PHE A 6 0.09 10.03 4.86
C PHE A 6 0.04 8.57 5.33
N ARG A 7 0.31 8.35 6.62
CA ARG A 7 0.36 7.01 7.23
C ARG A 7 -0.64 6.96 8.38
N THR A 8 -1.69 6.16 8.21
CA THR A 8 -2.66 5.94 9.27
C THR A 8 -2.03 5.21 10.46
N SER A 9 -2.68 5.29 11.62
CA SER A 9 -2.25 4.54 12.81
C SER A 9 -2.30 3.03 12.60
N SER A 10 -3.29 2.54 11.84
CA SER A 10 -3.45 1.13 11.48
C SER A 10 -2.27 0.63 10.63
N PHE A 11 -1.91 1.37 9.58
CA PHE A 11 -0.71 1.08 8.78
C PHE A 11 0.55 1.05 9.64
N LYS A 12 0.79 2.08 10.45
CA LYS A 12 1.99 2.15 11.31
C LYS A 12 2.08 0.95 12.26
N LYS A 13 0.96 0.50 12.83
CA LYS A 13 0.92 -0.65 13.74
C LYS A 13 1.20 -1.96 13.01
N ALA A 14 0.63 -2.15 11.82
CA ALA A 14 0.81 -3.38 11.05
C ALA A 14 2.21 -3.46 10.41
N TYR A 15 2.70 -2.35 9.86
CA TYR A 15 4.04 -2.23 9.29
C TYR A 15 5.15 -2.62 10.28
N LYS A 16 5.01 -2.25 11.55
CA LYS A 16 5.96 -2.63 12.61
C LYS A 16 6.04 -4.13 12.89
N LYS A 17 5.05 -4.91 12.46
CA LYS A 17 5.03 -6.37 12.62
C LYS A 17 5.71 -7.11 11.47
N LEU A 18 5.98 -6.41 10.37
CA LEU A 18 6.67 -6.96 9.21
C LEU A 18 8.15 -7.15 9.53
N SER A 19 8.74 -8.18 8.93
CA SER A 19 10.18 -8.36 8.89
C SER A 19 10.86 -7.22 8.11
N SER A 20 12.16 -7.01 8.32
CA SER A 20 12.91 -5.96 7.64
C SER A 20 12.83 -6.07 6.11
N SER A 21 12.83 -7.28 5.56
CA SER A 21 12.74 -7.49 4.11
C SER A 21 11.35 -7.18 3.55
N GLU A 22 10.29 -7.47 4.29
CA GLU A 22 8.91 -7.07 3.92
C GLU A 22 8.74 -5.56 3.98
N GLN A 23 9.32 -4.91 5.00
CA GLN A 23 9.34 -3.46 5.13
C GLN A 23 9.99 -2.78 3.92
N GLU A 24 11.15 -3.27 3.46
CA GLU A 24 11.83 -2.75 2.27
C GLU A 24 10.99 -2.87 0.99
N LEU A 25 10.27 -3.99 0.83
CA LEU A 25 9.38 -4.19 -0.31
C LEU A 25 8.20 -3.23 -0.29
N VAL A 26 7.59 -3.02 0.88
CA VAL A 26 6.52 -2.03 1.06
C VAL A 26 7.03 -0.64 0.74
N LEU A 27 8.22 -0.26 1.24
CA LEU A 27 8.80 1.04 0.96
C LEU A 27 9.06 1.27 -0.53
N THR A 28 9.51 0.23 -1.25
CA THR A 28 9.72 0.31 -2.70
C THR A 28 8.42 0.69 -3.43
N ILE A 29 7.29 0.07 -3.05
CA ILE A 29 5.98 0.40 -3.62
C ILE A 29 5.53 1.80 -3.22
N VAL A 30 5.70 2.18 -1.95
CA VAL A 30 5.33 3.52 -1.45
C VAL A 30 6.10 4.61 -2.20
N VAL A 31 7.38 4.41 -2.50
CA VAL A 31 8.19 5.37 -3.26
C VAL A 31 7.66 5.53 -4.69
N LYS A 32 7.39 4.43 -5.39
CA LYS A 32 6.78 4.47 -6.73
C LYS A 32 5.45 5.22 -6.72
N LEU A 33 4.58 4.91 -5.75
CA LEU A 33 3.32 5.60 -5.55
C LEU A 33 3.55 7.10 -5.31
N ALA A 34 4.49 7.48 -4.43
CA ALA A 34 4.82 8.88 -4.15
C ALA A 34 5.35 9.64 -5.38
N GLN A 35 6.02 8.93 -6.30
CA GLN A 35 6.48 9.48 -7.58
C GLN A 35 5.35 9.60 -8.61
N GLY A 36 4.21 8.97 -8.35
CA GLY A 36 3.09 8.89 -9.29
C GLY A 36 3.33 7.91 -10.43
N GLU A 37 4.24 6.94 -10.22
CA GLU A 37 4.50 5.87 -11.17
C GLU A 37 3.38 4.84 -11.14
N SER A 38 3.06 4.28 -12.30
CA SER A 38 2.17 3.12 -12.39
C SER A 38 2.84 1.89 -11.80
N LEU A 39 2.08 1.08 -11.06
CA LEU A 39 2.55 -0.18 -10.54
C LEU A 39 2.50 -1.26 -11.64
N ASP A 40 3.50 -2.14 -11.67
CA ASP A 40 3.52 -3.31 -12.56
C ASP A 40 2.28 -4.20 -12.34
N GLU A 41 1.77 -4.82 -13.40
CA GLU A 41 0.59 -5.70 -13.35
C GLU A 41 0.72 -6.86 -12.36
N LYS A 42 1.96 -7.32 -12.10
CA LYS A 42 2.26 -8.38 -11.11
C LYS A 42 1.76 -8.05 -9.70
N TYR A 43 1.63 -6.75 -9.39
CA TYR A 43 1.15 -6.29 -8.09
C TYR A 43 -0.37 -6.35 -7.96
N LYS A 44 -1.10 -6.74 -9.02
CA LYS A 44 -2.56 -6.91 -9.02
C LYS A 44 -3.28 -5.71 -8.40
N ASP A 45 -2.81 -4.50 -8.68
CA ASP A 45 -3.38 -3.29 -8.14
C ASP A 45 -4.79 -3.08 -8.67
N HIS A 46 -5.78 -3.04 -7.78
CA HIS A 46 -7.18 -2.94 -8.14
C HIS A 46 -7.99 -2.15 -7.11
N PHE A 47 -9.11 -1.58 -7.53
CA PHE A 47 -10.01 -0.87 -6.64
C PHE A 47 -10.79 -1.84 -5.75
N LEU A 48 -10.82 -1.53 -4.45
CA LEU A 48 -11.69 -2.23 -3.52
C LEU A 48 -13.15 -1.75 -3.66
N ILE A 49 -14.07 -2.68 -3.47
CA ILE A 49 -15.52 -2.46 -3.49
C ILE A 49 -16.11 -2.52 -2.07
N GLY A 50 -17.36 -2.11 -1.91
CA GLY A 50 -18.07 -2.17 -0.62
C GLY A 50 -17.56 -1.15 0.41
N ASN A 51 -17.31 -1.58 1.65
CA ASN A 51 -16.92 -0.69 2.76
C ASN A 51 -15.58 0.02 2.56
N TYR A 52 -14.74 -0.50 1.64
CA TYR A 52 -13.45 0.09 1.28
C TYR A 52 -13.50 0.84 -0.05
N LYS A 53 -14.69 1.24 -0.51
CA LYS A 53 -14.87 1.97 -1.78
C LYS A 53 -13.96 3.20 -1.83
N GLY A 54 -13.14 3.26 -2.89
CA GLY A 54 -12.17 4.32 -3.10
C GLY A 54 -10.77 4.03 -2.57
N CYS A 55 -10.59 2.91 -1.86
CA CYS A 55 -9.26 2.35 -1.60
C CYS A 55 -8.83 1.45 -2.78
N ARG A 56 -7.52 1.24 -2.88
CA ARG A 56 -6.88 0.30 -3.79
C ARG A 56 -6.15 -0.75 -2.96
N GLU A 57 -6.13 -1.97 -3.45
CA GLU A 57 -5.37 -3.07 -2.89
C GLU A 57 -4.31 -3.52 -3.89
N CYS A 58 -3.09 -3.67 -3.40
CA CYS A 58 -1.92 -4.06 -4.16
C CYS A 58 -1.21 -5.23 -3.46
N HIS A 59 -1.03 -6.34 -4.17
CA HIS A 59 -0.33 -7.53 -3.70
C HIS A 59 1.16 -7.41 -4.00
N ILE A 60 1.95 -7.07 -2.98
CA ILE A 60 3.41 -6.96 -3.08
C ILE A 60 4.05 -8.35 -3.20
N LYS A 61 3.47 -9.34 -2.52
CA LYS A 61 3.77 -10.78 -2.58
C LYS A 61 2.47 -11.58 -2.45
N PRO A 62 2.46 -12.91 -2.67
CA PRO A 62 1.26 -13.74 -2.50
C PRO A 62 0.57 -13.56 -1.15
N ASP A 63 1.36 -13.38 -0.09
CA ASP A 63 0.93 -13.23 1.29
C ASP A 63 1.05 -11.79 1.81
N LEU A 64 1.54 -10.81 1.03
CA LEU A 64 1.74 -9.43 1.51
C LEU A 64 0.97 -8.44 0.64
N LEU A 65 -0.01 -7.76 1.22
CA LEU A 65 -0.82 -6.75 0.55
C LEU A 65 -0.71 -5.37 1.20
N LEU A 66 -0.86 -4.33 0.40
CA LEU A 66 -0.93 -2.93 0.78
C LEU A 66 -2.28 -2.37 0.34
N ILE A 67 -3.02 -1.80 1.29
CA ILE A 67 -4.23 -1.02 1.04
C ILE A 67 -3.89 0.46 1.15
N TYR A 68 -4.19 1.21 0.11
CA TYR A 68 -3.90 2.63 0.03
C TYR A 68 -5.01 3.40 -0.70
N LYS A 69 -4.98 4.72 -0.61
CA LYS A 69 -5.88 5.64 -1.31
C LYS A 69 -5.10 6.82 -1.85
N ILE A 70 -5.50 7.35 -3.00
CA ILE A 70 -4.93 8.58 -3.56
C ILE A 70 -6.01 9.66 -3.55
N ASN A 71 -5.79 10.76 -2.83
CA ASN A 71 -6.69 11.91 -2.77
C ASN A 71 -5.89 13.21 -2.87
N ASN A 72 -6.31 14.18 -3.70
CA ASN A 72 -5.80 15.57 -3.68
C ASN A 72 -4.28 15.68 -3.48
N ASP A 73 -3.52 14.95 -4.30
CA ASP A 73 -2.06 14.88 -4.28
C ASP A 73 -1.41 14.22 -3.05
N GLU A 74 -2.16 13.40 -2.32
CA GLU A 74 -1.68 12.61 -1.20
C GLU A 74 -1.95 11.11 -1.43
N VAL A 75 -0.95 10.29 -1.13
CA VAL A 75 -1.09 8.83 -0.97
C VAL A 75 -1.27 8.53 0.51
N GLU A 76 -2.49 8.12 0.87
CA GLU A 76 -2.84 7.65 2.20
C GLU A 76 -2.62 6.14 2.30
N LEU A 77 -1.66 5.73 3.13
CA LEU A 77 -1.40 4.33 3.44
C LEU A 77 -2.31 3.88 4.58
N VAL A 78 -3.30 3.04 4.23
CA VAL A 78 -4.39 2.62 5.12
C VAL A 78 -4.00 1.40 5.94
N LEU A 79 -3.50 0.35 5.29
CA LEU A 79 -3.15 -0.91 5.95
C LEU A 79 -2.09 -1.64 5.14
N VAL A 80 -1.23 -2.38 5.83
CA VAL A 80 -0.39 -3.42 5.21
C VAL A 80 -0.60 -4.69 6.00
N GLU A 81 -0.85 -5.80 5.32
CA GLU A 81 -1.17 -7.06 5.99
C GLU A 81 -0.46 -8.22 5.33
N VAL A 82 -0.01 -9.16 6.18
CA VAL A 82 0.44 -10.47 5.71
C VAL A 82 -0.77 -11.41 5.78
N GLY A 83 -1.44 -11.61 4.64
CA GLY A 83 -2.57 -12.52 4.52
C GLY A 83 -2.08 -13.96 4.66
N LYS A 84 -2.50 -14.65 5.72
CA LYS A 84 -2.33 -16.11 5.80
C LYS A 84 -3.33 -16.73 4.82
N SER A 85 -2.81 -17.33 3.75
CA SER A 85 -3.56 -18.30 2.94
C SER A 85 -3.69 -19.62 3.69
#